data_AF-A0A6J1M0Y8-F1
#
_entry.id   AF-A0A6J1M0Y8-F1
#
_cell.length_a   1.000
_cell.length_b   1.000
_cell.length_c   1.000
_cell.angle_alpha   90.00
_cell.angle_beta   90.00
_cell.angle_gamma   90.00
#
_symmetry.space_group_name_H-M   'P 1'
#
loop_
_entity.id
_entity.type
_entity.pdbx_description
1 polymer ?
#
loop_
_entity_poly.entity_id
_entity_poly.type
_entity_poly.pdbx_seq_one_letter_code
_entity_poly.pdbx_strand_id
1 'polypeptide(L)'
;MNVSTDFKPVLTRAALALKKTSEDTGFKALVFQEPQATFTTNKLEKPATGNGKGKTTDGDKSKKEDDNEFDIKKARQEVLNFAISNQRTIKNKRKMEIFQLVKLGAKPPKKEYKNYKELKAERKRLQDTRDARKKFHQLGKNQTGAASVKCNKKTKEKRRAPVANIGQHYGKAQPKLKKRN
;
A
#
# COMPACT_ATOMS: atom_id res chain seq x y z
N MET A 1 -63.88 -34.27 -27.51
CA MET A 1 -62.49 -34.15 -27.03
C MET A 1 -62.10 -32.68 -27.10
N ASN A 2 -62.25 -31.93 -26.00
CA ASN A 2 -61.85 -30.51 -25.95
C ASN A 2 -60.55 -30.40 -25.16
N VAL A 3 -59.45 -30.07 -25.84
CA VAL A 3 -58.16 -29.77 -25.21
C VAL A 3 -58.03 -28.26 -25.07
N SER A 4 -57.90 -27.77 -23.84
CA SER A 4 -57.69 -26.34 -23.56
C SER A 4 -56.29 -25.93 -24.04
N THR A 5 -56.21 -24.93 -24.90
CA THR A 5 -54.95 -24.40 -25.47
C THR A 5 -54.43 -23.17 -24.70
N ASP A 6 -54.60 -23.13 -23.38
CA ASP A 6 -54.25 -21.96 -22.56
C ASP A 6 -52.88 -22.10 -21.87
N PHE A 7 -51.88 -22.61 -22.59
CA PHE A 7 -50.52 -22.63 -22.07
C PHE A 7 -49.81 -21.32 -22.43
N LYS A 8 -49.66 -20.43 -21.44
CA LYS A 8 -48.82 -19.24 -21.56
C LYS A 8 -47.38 -19.62 -21.18
N PRO A 9 -46.44 -19.68 -22.14
CA PRO A 9 -45.07 -20.07 -21.83
C PRO A 9 -44.41 -19.02 -20.93
N VAL A 10 -43.87 -19.48 -19.79
CA VAL A 10 -43.14 -18.63 -18.85
C VAL A 10 -41.80 -18.23 -19.47
N LEU A 11 -41.59 -16.92 -19.64
CA LEU A 11 -40.37 -16.39 -20.23
C LEU A 11 -39.15 -16.70 -19.35
N THR A 12 -38.14 -17.33 -19.95
CA THR A 12 -36.88 -17.65 -19.26
C THR A 12 -35.98 -16.41 -19.16
N ARG A 13 -35.06 -16.41 -18.18
CA ARG A 13 -34.08 -15.31 -17.98
C ARG A 13 -33.25 -15.01 -19.24
N ALA A 14 -32.97 -16.01 -20.06
CA ALA A 14 -32.24 -15.84 -21.32
C ALA A 14 -33.04 -15.05 -22.36
N ALA A 15 -34.35 -15.29 -22.47
CA ALA A 15 -35.22 -14.57 -23.41
C ALA A 15 -35.34 -13.07 -23.09
N LEU A 16 -35.25 -12.70 -21.80
CA LEU A 16 -35.24 -11.30 -21.37
C LEU A 16 -33.93 -10.56 -21.69
N ALA A 17 -32.81 -11.27 -21.81
CA ALA A 17 -31.52 -10.67 -22.12
C ALA A 17 -31.42 -10.24 -23.60
N LEU A 18 -32.03 -11.02 -24.50
CA LEU A 18 -32.02 -10.74 -25.95
C LEU A 18 -32.89 -9.53 -26.35
N LYS A 19 -33.95 -9.23 -25.60
CA LYS A 19 -34.79 -8.04 -25.87
C LYS A 19 -34.10 -6.71 -25.52
N LYS A 20 -33.04 -6.72 -24.71
CA LYS A 20 -32.30 -5.50 -24.36
C LYS A 20 -31.36 -5.01 -25.46
N THR A 21 -31.07 -5.83 -26.47
CA THR A 21 -30.14 -5.47 -27.54
C THR A 21 -30.82 -4.88 -28.78
N SER A 22 -32.15 -4.94 -28.87
CA SER A 22 -32.90 -4.49 -30.05
C SER A 22 -33.43 -3.05 -29.98
N GLU A 23 -33.53 -2.45 -28.80
CA GLU A 23 -34.15 -1.11 -28.62
C GLU A 23 -33.15 0.06 -28.70
N ASP A 24 -31.84 -0.20 -28.86
CA ASP A 24 -30.81 0.84 -28.87
C ASP A 24 -29.93 0.76 -30.14
N THR A 25 -30.55 0.72 -31.33
CA THR A 25 -29.84 0.88 -32.62
C THR A 25 -29.53 2.36 -32.90
N GLY A 26 -28.77 2.98 -32.00
CA GLY A 26 -28.22 4.31 -32.18
C GLY A 26 -26.84 4.36 -31.56
N PHE A 27 -25.79 4.19 -32.37
CA PHE A 27 -24.42 4.36 -31.92
C PHE A 27 -24.24 5.80 -31.40
N LYS A 28 -24.15 5.95 -30.07
CA LYS A 28 -23.92 7.25 -29.43
C LYS A 28 -22.49 7.28 -28.91
N ALA A 29 -21.59 7.87 -29.69
CA ALA A 29 -20.22 8.11 -29.26
C ALA A 29 -20.19 9.17 -28.14
N LEU A 30 -19.80 8.75 -26.94
CA LEU A 30 -19.51 9.67 -25.84
C LEU A 30 -18.08 10.18 -26.01
N VAL A 31 -17.95 11.38 -26.58
CA VAL A 31 -16.67 12.10 -26.64
C VAL A 31 -16.52 12.92 -25.36
N PHE A 32 -15.48 12.61 -24.59
CA PHE A 32 -15.17 13.32 -23.35
C PHE A 32 -14.52 14.66 -23.67
N GLN A 33 -15.14 15.76 -23.21
CA GLN A 33 -14.57 17.10 -23.26
C GLN A 33 -14.07 17.48 -21.86
N GLU A 34 -12.77 17.75 -21.74
CA GLU A 34 -12.16 18.16 -20.48
C GLU A 34 -12.71 19.52 -20.03
N PRO A 35 -13.17 19.65 -18.76
CA PRO A 35 -13.69 20.91 -18.25
C PRO A 35 -12.56 21.92 -18.13
N GLN A 36 -12.63 22.98 -18.94
CA GLN A 36 -11.77 24.15 -18.79
C GLN A 36 -12.23 24.94 -17.57
N ALA A 37 -11.38 25.00 -16.55
CA ALA A 37 -11.65 25.74 -15.32
C ALA A 37 -11.80 27.24 -15.64
N THR A 38 -13.01 27.77 -15.53
CA THR A 38 -13.25 29.21 -15.51
C THR A 38 -12.93 29.73 -14.11
N PHE A 39 -11.77 30.36 -13.97
CA PHE A 39 -11.41 31.10 -12.76
C PHE A 39 -12.24 32.39 -12.71
N THR A 40 -13.39 32.36 -12.03
CA THR A 40 -14.10 33.57 -11.64
C THR A 40 -13.39 34.20 -10.45
N THR A 41 -12.76 35.34 -10.69
CA THR A 41 -12.07 36.16 -9.70
C THR A 41 -13.07 36.93 -8.85
N ASN A 42 -13.61 36.29 -7.81
CA ASN A 42 -14.30 37.03 -6.75
C ASN A 42 -13.32 37.35 -5.63
N LYS A 43 -12.87 38.61 -5.62
CA LYS A 43 -12.19 39.30 -4.52
C LYS A 43 -13.02 39.16 -3.23
N LEU A 44 -12.38 38.69 -2.16
CA LEU A 44 -12.80 38.97 -0.79
C LEU A 44 -11.57 39.34 0.03
N GLU A 45 -11.66 40.46 0.73
CA GLU A 45 -10.55 41.15 1.37
C GLU A 45 -10.03 40.42 2.63
N LYS A 46 -8.73 40.60 2.88
CA LYS A 46 -8.01 40.12 4.06
C LYS A 46 -8.43 40.91 5.32
N PRO A 47 -8.12 40.36 6.51
CA PRO A 47 -7.12 41.06 7.32
C PRO A 47 -5.93 40.17 7.72
N ALA A 48 -4.79 40.84 7.87
CA ALA A 48 -3.49 40.35 8.31
C ALA A 48 -3.57 39.61 9.66
N THR A 49 -2.73 38.64 10.01
CA THR A 49 -1.28 38.78 10.27
C THR A 49 -0.71 37.38 10.55
N GLY A 50 0.50 37.06 10.08
CA GLY A 50 1.21 35.83 10.50
C GLY A 50 2.18 35.28 9.46
N ASN A 51 3.42 35.75 9.51
CA ASN A 51 4.51 35.45 8.58
C ASN A 51 4.84 33.95 8.42
N GLY A 52 4.81 33.48 7.17
CA GLY A 52 5.47 32.25 6.71
C GLY A 52 5.92 32.44 5.27
N LYS A 53 7.19 32.85 5.09
CA LYS A 53 7.86 33.03 3.79
C LYS A 53 7.79 31.72 2.97
N GLY A 54 6.95 31.72 1.95
CA GLY A 54 7.03 30.80 0.82
C GLY A 54 6.76 31.61 -0.45
N LYS A 55 7.82 32.20 -1.02
CA LYS A 55 7.72 33.01 -2.23
C LYS A 55 7.34 32.09 -3.40
N THR A 56 6.17 32.36 -3.93
CA THR A 56 5.58 31.84 -5.16
C THR A 56 6.42 32.22 -6.38
N THR A 57 6.51 31.32 -7.35
CA THR A 57 6.43 31.69 -8.76
C THR A 57 5.43 30.74 -9.41
N ASP A 58 4.18 31.17 -9.46
CA ASP A 58 3.22 30.72 -10.45
C ASP A 58 3.64 31.25 -11.84
N GLY A 59 3.30 30.48 -12.88
CA GLY A 59 3.21 30.97 -14.25
C GLY A 59 4.29 30.42 -15.18
N ASP A 60 3.96 29.34 -15.90
CA ASP A 60 3.77 29.41 -17.36
C ASP A 60 3.35 28.03 -17.89
N LYS A 61 2.06 27.86 -18.16
CA LYS A 61 1.58 26.84 -19.10
C LYS A 61 1.47 27.49 -20.47
N SER A 62 2.60 27.74 -21.13
CA SER A 62 2.68 28.00 -22.57
C SER A 62 4.12 28.16 -23.07
N LYS A 63 4.96 27.13 -22.92
CA LYS A 63 6.08 26.96 -23.85
C LYS A 63 5.90 25.67 -24.62
N LYS A 64 5.32 25.82 -25.81
CA LYS A 64 5.65 24.93 -26.92
C LYS A 64 7.17 25.03 -27.12
N GLU A 65 7.80 23.87 -27.10
CA GLU A 65 8.96 23.53 -27.94
C GLU A 65 10.17 24.46 -27.81
N ASP A 66 10.97 24.22 -26.76
CA ASP A 66 12.42 24.12 -26.96
C ASP A 66 12.79 22.67 -26.63
N ASP A 67 12.49 21.76 -27.56
CA ASP A 67 12.62 20.30 -27.40
C ASP A 67 14.07 19.79 -27.32
N ASN A 68 15.06 20.68 -27.19
CA ASN A 68 16.48 20.34 -27.20
C ASN A 68 17.29 20.83 -25.99
N GLU A 69 16.68 21.50 -24.99
CA GLU A 69 17.40 21.91 -23.79
C GLU A 69 17.29 20.87 -22.67
N PHE A 70 18.43 20.29 -22.26
CA PHE A 70 18.50 19.26 -21.23
C PHE A 70 18.33 19.87 -19.82
N ASP A 71 17.10 19.96 -19.35
CA ASP A 71 16.82 20.30 -17.95
C ASP A 71 17.08 19.09 -17.03
N ILE A 72 18.11 19.20 -16.19
CA ILE A 72 18.49 18.19 -15.19
C ILE A 72 17.32 17.86 -14.24
N LYS A 73 16.46 18.84 -13.90
CA LYS A 73 15.31 18.60 -13.02
C LYS A 73 14.27 17.71 -13.71
N LYS A 74 13.99 17.99 -14.98
CA LYS A 74 13.10 17.18 -15.83
C LYS A 74 13.67 15.78 -16.01
N ALA A 75 14.96 15.65 -16.34
CA ALA A 75 15.64 14.36 -16.48
C ALA A 75 15.60 13.54 -15.17
N ARG A 76 15.83 14.18 -14.03
CA ARG A 76 15.72 13.52 -12.71
C ARG A 76 14.32 12.99 -12.46
N GLN A 77 13.30 13.78 -12.79
CA GLN A 77 11.91 13.40 -12.62
C GLN A 77 11.51 12.29 -13.59
N GLU A 78 12.01 12.31 -14.83
CA GLU A 78 11.83 11.24 -15.81
C GLU A 78 12.49 9.94 -15.35
N VAL A 79 13.71 9.99 -14.82
CA VAL A 79 14.40 8.81 -14.24
C VAL A 79 13.62 8.25 -13.04
N LEU A 80 13.10 9.11 -12.16
CA LEU A 80 12.24 8.67 -11.05
C LEU A 80 10.93 8.07 -11.55
N ASN A 81 10.27 8.71 -12.51
CA ASN A 81 9.04 8.23 -13.13
C ASN A 81 9.27 6.90 -13.84
N PHE A 82 10.40 6.74 -14.52
CA PHE A 82 10.83 5.51 -15.16
C PHE A 82 11.09 4.41 -14.14
N ALA A 83 11.79 4.70 -13.04
CA ALA A 83 12.00 3.73 -11.97
C ALA A 83 10.66 3.28 -11.35
N ILE A 84 9.73 4.22 -11.13
CA ILE A 84 8.40 3.95 -10.56
C ILE A 84 7.52 3.16 -11.55
N SER A 85 7.55 3.52 -12.83
CA SER A 85 6.72 2.92 -13.88
C SER A 85 7.24 1.55 -14.31
N ASN A 86 8.57 1.38 -14.40
CA ASN A 86 9.22 0.16 -14.86
C ASN A 86 9.35 -0.91 -13.76
N GLN A 87 9.39 -0.53 -12.47
CA GLN A 87 9.40 -1.52 -11.37
C GLN A 87 8.01 -2.08 -11.01
N ARG A 88 6.92 -1.51 -11.52
CA ARG A 88 5.56 -1.94 -11.18
C ARG A 88 4.89 -2.55 -12.38
N THR A 89 5.13 -3.86 -12.55
CA THR A 89 4.22 -4.72 -13.31
C THR A 89 2.77 -4.34 -12.99
N ILE A 90 1.93 -4.16 -14.01
CA ILE A 90 0.53 -3.67 -13.87
C ILE A 90 -0.22 -4.44 -12.76
N LYS A 91 0.11 -5.72 -12.58
CA LYS A 91 -0.40 -6.63 -11.53
C LYS A 91 -0.14 -6.17 -10.08
N ASN A 92 0.80 -5.26 -9.84
CA ASN A 92 1.18 -4.75 -8.53
C ASN A 92 0.69 -3.32 -8.25
N LYS A 93 0.15 -2.59 -9.24
CA LYS A 93 -0.36 -1.22 -9.05
C LYS A 93 -1.48 -1.15 -8.00
N ARG A 94 -2.50 -2.01 -8.15
CA ARG A 94 -3.62 -2.13 -7.20
C ARG A 94 -3.15 -2.45 -5.77
N LYS A 95 -2.13 -3.30 -5.61
CA LYS A 95 -1.57 -3.64 -4.29
C LYS A 95 -0.90 -2.44 -3.63
N MET A 96 -0.22 -1.62 -4.43
CA MET A 96 0.43 -0.39 -3.96
C MET A 96 -0.58 0.67 -3.54
N GLU A 97 -1.65 0.87 -4.31
CA GLU A 97 -2.73 1.79 -3.98
C GLU A 97 -3.42 1.37 -2.68
N ILE A 98 -3.78 0.09 -2.54
CA ILE A 98 -4.33 -0.45 -1.31
C ILE A 98 -3.37 -0.22 -0.14
N PHE A 99 -2.07 -0.48 -0.32
CA PHE A 99 -1.08 -0.25 0.73
C PHE A 99 -1.00 1.24 1.13
N GLN A 100 -1.04 2.14 0.16
CA GLN A 100 -1.04 3.59 0.41
C GLN A 100 -2.30 4.01 1.17
N LEU A 101 -3.48 3.56 0.75
CA LEU A 101 -4.74 3.84 1.44
C LEU A 101 -4.71 3.31 2.88
N VAL A 102 -4.21 2.09 3.09
CA VAL A 102 -4.06 1.51 4.44
C VAL A 102 -3.09 2.33 5.29
N LYS A 103 -1.97 2.79 4.72
CA LYS A 103 -1.03 3.68 5.40
C LYS A 103 -1.66 5.03 5.78
N LEU A 104 -2.61 5.51 4.96
CA LEU A 104 -3.42 6.70 5.23
C LEU A 104 -4.57 6.45 6.22
N GLY A 105 -4.70 5.23 6.75
CA GLY A 105 -5.70 4.88 7.76
C GLY A 105 -6.94 4.16 7.23
N ALA A 106 -7.01 3.86 5.93
CA ALA A 106 -8.09 3.04 5.39
C ALA A 106 -8.02 1.60 5.93
N LYS A 107 -9.19 0.97 6.07
CA LYS A 107 -9.26 -0.44 6.50
C LYS A 107 -8.69 -1.36 5.42
N PRO A 108 -7.83 -2.33 5.75
CA PRO A 108 -7.30 -3.28 4.77
C PRO A 108 -8.41 -4.16 4.18
N PRO A 109 -8.26 -4.63 2.94
CA PRO A 109 -9.24 -5.50 2.30
C PRO A 109 -9.34 -6.84 3.04
N LYS A 110 -10.55 -7.42 3.03
CA LYS A 110 -10.80 -8.75 3.61
C LYS A 110 -10.03 -9.81 2.83
N LYS A 111 -9.48 -10.79 3.55
CA LYS A 111 -8.85 -11.97 2.94
C LYS A 111 -9.92 -12.91 2.41
N GLU A 112 -9.55 -13.70 1.42
CA GLU A 112 -10.39 -14.79 0.93
C GLU A 112 -10.70 -15.78 2.06
N TYR A 113 -11.92 -16.32 2.04
CA TYR A 113 -12.33 -17.36 2.98
C TYR A 113 -11.60 -18.66 2.62
N LYS A 114 -10.94 -19.28 3.60
CA LYS A 114 -10.22 -20.54 3.45
C LYS A 114 -10.53 -21.46 4.62
N ASN A 115 -10.45 -22.78 4.40
CA ASN A 115 -10.60 -23.74 5.49
C ASN A 115 -9.45 -23.59 6.51
N TYR A 116 -9.72 -23.82 7.79
CA TYR A 116 -8.72 -23.70 8.86
C TYR A 116 -7.46 -24.55 8.61
N LYS A 117 -7.63 -25.80 8.14
CA LYS A 117 -6.49 -26.71 7.88
C LYS A 117 -5.56 -26.16 6.80
N GLU A 118 -6.13 -25.61 5.74
CA GLU A 118 -5.39 -25.01 4.63
C GLU A 118 -4.68 -23.72 5.06
N LEU A 119 -5.37 -22.86 5.81
CA LEU A 119 -4.82 -21.62 6.33
C LEU A 119 -3.62 -21.89 7.27
N LYS A 120 -3.71 -22.93 8.11
CA LYS A 120 -2.62 -23.34 9.00
C LYS A 120 -1.42 -23.87 8.18
N ALA A 121 -1.67 -24.69 7.17
CA ALA A 121 -0.63 -25.20 6.28
C ALA A 121 0.07 -24.09 5.50
N GLU A 122 -0.67 -23.12 4.96
CA GLU A 122 -0.12 -21.96 4.24
C GLU A 122 0.77 -21.10 5.16
N ARG A 123 0.31 -20.81 6.39
CA ARG A 123 1.11 -20.06 7.37
C ARG A 123 2.42 -20.77 7.71
N LYS A 124 2.38 -22.10 7.91
CA LYS A 124 3.56 -22.90 8.21
C LYS A 124 4.56 -22.86 7.05
N ARG A 125 4.10 -23.11 5.81
CA ARG A 125 4.94 -23.02 4.60
C ARG A 125 5.63 -21.66 4.47
N LEU A 126 4.88 -20.56 4.66
CA LEU A 126 5.44 -19.21 4.60
C LEU A 126 6.47 -18.93 5.71
N GLN A 127 6.28 -19.52 6.90
CA GLN A 127 7.24 -19.40 8.00
C GLN A 127 8.53 -20.17 7.68
N ASP A 128 8.40 -21.41 7.21
CA ASP A 128 9.54 -22.25 6.83
C ASP A 128 10.38 -21.59 5.72
N THR A 129 9.74 -21.00 4.70
CA THR A 129 10.45 -20.23 3.66
C THR A 129 11.16 -19.00 4.22
N ARG A 130 10.53 -18.26 5.16
CA ARG A 130 11.16 -17.11 5.80
C ARG A 130 12.37 -17.52 6.62
N ASP A 131 12.27 -18.62 7.37
CA ASP A 131 13.36 -19.08 8.21
C ASP A 131 14.48 -19.71 7.39
N ALA A 132 14.17 -20.42 6.30
CA ALA A 132 15.16 -20.83 5.30
C ALA A 132 15.89 -19.62 4.69
N ARG A 133 15.15 -18.56 4.32
CA ARG A 133 15.75 -17.32 3.80
C ARG A 133 16.64 -16.62 4.83
N LYS A 134 16.23 -16.56 6.10
CA LYS A 134 17.06 -16.00 7.19
C LYS A 134 18.32 -16.81 7.39
N LYS A 135 18.20 -18.14 7.45
CA LYS A 135 19.34 -19.06 7.56
C LYS A 135 20.30 -18.87 6.38
N PHE A 136 19.77 -18.79 5.15
CA PHE A 136 20.56 -18.51 3.95
C PHE A 136 21.30 -17.17 4.04
N HIS A 137 20.62 -16.10 4.46
CA HIS A 137 21.25 -14.79 4.67
C HIS A 137 22.26 -14.76 5.84
N GLN A 138 22.27 -15.81 6.65
CA GLN A 138 23.15 -16.00 7.80
C GLN A 138 24.30 -16.97 7.50
N LEU A 139 24.29 -17.69 6.37
CA LEU A 139 25.33 -18.67 5.98
C LEU A 139 26.73 -18.06 5.88
N GLY A 140 26.86 -16.75 5.69
CA GLY A 140 28.14 -16.04 5.71
C GLY A 140 28.54 -15.43 7.05
N LYS A 141 27.73 -15.58 8.11
CA LYS A 141 27.93 -14.88 9.40
C LYS A 141 28.27 -15.80 10.57
N ASN A 142 27.98 -17.09 10.48
CA ASN A 142 27.87 -17.95 11.65
C ASN A 142 28.86 -19.13 11.76
N GLN A 143 29.80 -19.37 10.82
CA GLN A 143 30.79 -20.42 11.09
C GLN A 143 32.16 -20.31 10.41
N THR A 144 32.26 -19.80 9.17
CA THR A 144 33.55 -19.77 8.42
C THR A 144 33.88 -18.41 7.83
N GLY A 145 33.16 -17.37 8.24
CA GLY A 145 33.29 -16.00 7.77
C GLY A 145 32.87 -15.01 8.85
N ALA A 146 33.31 -15.24 10.09
CA ALA A 146 33.29 -14.16 11.08
C ALA A 146 33.98 -12.96 10.42
N ALA A 147 33.21 -11.88 10.16
CA ALA A 147 33.79 -10.65 9.67
C ALA A 147 34.90 -10.26 10.66
N SER A 148 36.16 -10.40 10.20
CA SER A 148 37.37 -10.00 10.93
C SER A 148 37.34 -8.52 11.34
N VAL A 149 36.44 -7.74 10.73
CA VAL A 149 36.18 -6.37 11.13
C VAL A 149 35.41 -6.36 12.45
N LYS A 150 36.14 -6.10 13.54
CA LYS A 150 35.60 -5.59 14.81
C LYS A 150 34.84 -4.28 14.52
N CYS A 151 33.60 -4.36 14.07
CA CYS A 151 32.72 -3.20 14.08
C CYS A 151 32.47 -2.84 15.55
N ASN A 152 33.00 -1.69 15.95
CA ASN A 152 32.88 -1.13 17.29
C ASN A 152 31.43 -1.21 17.79
N LYS A 153 31.12 -2.17 18.68
CA LYS A 153 29.83 -2.29 19.36
C LYS A 153 29.67 -1.27 20.50
N LYS A 154 30.37 -0.13 20.45
CA LYS A 154 30.19 0.97 21.40
C LYS A 154 29.12 1.93 20.89
N THR A 155 27.88 1.47 20.86
CA THR A 155 26.66 2.31 20.79
C THR A 155 25.43 1.44 21.11
N LYS A 156 25.47 0.75 22.24
CA LYS A 156 24.27 0.18 22.87
C LYS A 156 24.30 0.38 24.37
N GLU A 157 24.52 1.62 24.79
CA GLU A 157 24.15 2.03 26.14
C GLU A 157 22.85 2.83 26.04
N LYS A 158 21.90 2.48 26.93
CA LYS A 158 20.63 3.17 27.22
C LYS A 158 19.38 2.81 26.40
N ARG A 159 19.16 1.53 26.07
CA ARG A 159 17.77 1.04 25.94
C ARG A 159 17.29 0.57 27.31
N ARG A 160 16.19 1.18 27.80
CA ARG A 160 15.54 0.78 29.06
C ARG A 160 15.22 -0.71 29.00
N ALA A 161 15.66 -1.47 30.00
CA ALA A 161 15.26 -2.86 30.15
C ALA A 161 13.72 -2.93 30.25
N PRO A 162 13.07 -3.96 29.68
CA PRO A 162 11.63 -4.12 29.88
C PRO A 162 11.33 -4.18 31.39
N VAL A 163 10.23 -3.55 31.81
CA VAL A 163 9.82 -3.45 33.22
C VAL A 163 9.80 -4.82 33.92
N ALA A 164 9.50 -5.88 33.18
CA ALA A 164 9.53 -7.26 33.64
C ALA A 164 10.90 -7.74 34.17
N ASN A 165 12.01 -7.10 33.76
CA ASN A 165 13.37 -7.52 34.08
C ASN A 165 14.05 -6.61 35.11
N ILE A 166 13.36 -5.62 35.68
CA ILE A 166 13.93 -4.70 36.67
C ILE A 166 14.48 -5.47 37.89
N GLY A 167 13.77 -6.52 38.34
CA GLY A 167 14.17 -7.34 39.48
C GLY A 167 15.39 -8.24 39.26
N GLN A 168 15.95 -8.32 38.04
CA GLN A 168 17.15 -9.14 37.76
C GLN A 168 18.43 -8.48 38.29
N HIS A 169 18.43 -7.16 38.47
CA HIS A 169 19.59 -6.40 38.96
C HIS A 169 19.57 -6.17 40.47
N TYR A 170 18.45 -6.47 41.13
CA TYR A 170 18.35 -6.40 42.58
C TYR A 170 18.62 -7.78 43.17
N GLY A 171 19.57 -7.87 44.11
CA GLY A 171 19.90 -9.11 44.78
C GLY A 171 18.70 -9.67 45.56
N LYS A 172 18.52 -11.00 45.54
CA LYS A 172 17.50 -11.68 46.34
C LYS A 172 17.94 -11.65 47.81
N ALA A 173 17.24 -10.89 48.64
CA ALA A 173 17.46 -10.91 50.09
C ALA A 173 17.10 -12.29 50.66
N GLN A 174 18.04 -12.92 51.37
CA GLN A 174 17.81 -14.16 52.12
C GLN A 174 17.55 -13.77 53.58
N PRO A 175 16.28 -13.73 54.04
CA PRO A 175 16.00 -13.39 55.43
C PRO A 175 16.49 -14.51 56.35
N LYS A 176 17.30 -14.15 57.35
CA LYS A 176 17.76 -15.07 58.40
C LYS A 176 16.63 -15.32 59.41
N LEU A 177 15.54 -15.93 58.98
CA LEU A 177 14.49 -16.39 59.89
C LEU A 177 14.88 -17.76 60.43
N LYS A 178 15.09 -17.85 61.75
CA LYS A 178 15.23 -19.15 62.42
C LYS A 178 13.92 -19.91 62.22
N LYS A 179 13.96 -21.06 61.56
CA LYS A 179 12.83 -21.99 61.51
C LYS A 179 12.53 -22.39 62.96
N ARG A 180 11.30 -22.14 63.41
CA ARG A 180 10.81 -22.73 64.67
C ARG A 180 10.59 -24.21 64.37
N ASN A 181 11.38 -25.05 65.03
CA ASN A 181 11.12 -26.48 65.12
C ASN A 181 9.90 -26.72 66.00
#